data_AF-A0A4U9HVK9-F1
#
_entry.id   AF-A0A4U9HVK9-F1
#
_cell.length_a   1.000
_cell.length_b   1.000
_cell.length_c   1.000
_cell.angle_alpha   90.00
_cell.angle_beta   90.00
_cell.angle_gamma   90.00
#
_symmetry.space_group_name_H-M   'P 1'
#
loop_
_entity.id
_entity.type
_entity.pdbx_description
1 polymer ?
#
loop_
_entity_poly.entity_id
_entity_poly.type
_entity_poly.pdbx_seq_one_letter_code
_entity_poly.pdbx_strand_id
1 'polypeptide(L)'
;MPTRCRPARRAGARRGKRPIPTPSRTAPLSSARGTSYSHEDYYLDLDPEYKDDNGNPLLRVTFDYNENDRRAARFIEEKSVELGKAMGAKIVIGTNSASGRYSPYNLASDHTIGGAVMGMDPKTSVLNRYQQCWDMHNLFVLGASSFPNNAGYNPTGTIGALSLWTAKAIIEQYVKNPGPLVKV
;
A
#
# COMPACT_ATOMS: atom_id res chain seq x y z
N MET A 1 -30.63 78.97 -13.42
CA MET A 1 -29.67 78.63 -14.50
C MET A 1 -28.94 77.36 -14.11
N PRO A 2 -28.88 76.32 -14.95
CA PRO A 2 -28.47 74.98 -14.55
C PRO A 2 -26.95 74.81 -14.55
N THR A 3 -26.44 74.15 -13.52
CA THR A 3 -25.07 73.67 -13.36
C THR A 3 -24.77 72.60 -14.42
N ARG A 4 -23.83 72.88 -15.33
CA ARG A 4 -23.31 71.90 -16.29
C ARG A 4 -22.38 70.91 -15.57
N CYS A 5 -22.82 69.67 -15.37
CA CYS A 5 -21.93 68.56 -15.05
C CYS A 5 -20.97 68.30 -16.24
N ARG A 6 -19.65 68.33 -15.99
CA ARG A 6 -18.65 67.86 -16.95
C ARG A 6 -18.66 66.32 -17.00
N PRO A 7 -18.52 65.68 -18.17
CA PRO A 7 -18.42 64.23 -18.25
C PRO A 7 -17.04 63.77 -17.74
N ALA A 8 -17.03 62.81 -16.81
CA ALA A 8 -15.82 62.15 -16.36
C ALA A 8 -15.23 61.30 -17.51
N ARG A 9 -13.93 61.48 -17.79
CA ARG A 9 -13.18 60.67 -18.76
C ARG A 9 -13.23 59.20 -18.35
N ARG A 10 -13.72 58.32 -19.24
CA ARG A 10 -13.56 56.86 -19.07
C ARG A 10 -12.08 56.50 -19.18
N ALA A 11 -11.45 56.21 -18.05
CA ALA A 11 -10.16 55.52 -18.02
C ALA A 11 -10.40 54.05 -18.39
N GLY A 12 -10.11 53.69 -19.64
CA GLY A 12 -10.12 52.30 -20.09
C GLY A 12 -8.96 51.53 -19.44
N ALA A 13 -9.23 50.86 -18.32
CA ALA A 13 -8.29 49.90 -17.76
C ALA A 13 -8.25 48.65 -18.67
N ARG A 14 -7.34 48.64 -19.65
CA ARG A 14 -6.90 47.39 -20.27
C ARG A 14 -6.15 46.61 -19.17
N ARG A 15 -6.86 45.77 -18.43
CA ARG A 15 -6.25 44.70 -17.64
C ARG A 15 -5.54 43.78 -18.63
N GLY A 16 -4.25 44.02 -18.85
CA GLY A 16 -3.39 43.03 -19.47
C GLY A 16 -3.54 41.74 -18.66
N LYS A 17 -4.03 40.67 -19.30
CA LYS A 17 -4.02 39.34 -18.71
C LYS A 17 -2.55 39.01 -18.47
N ARG A 18 -2.09 39.15 -17.22
CA ARG A 18 -0.81 38.58 -16.81
C ARG A 18 -0.86 37.10 -17.20
N PRO A 19 0.14 36.55 -17.90
CA PRO A 19 0.20 35.12 -18.15
C PRO A 19 0.08 34.44 -16.80
N ILE A 20 -0.88 33.54 -16.66
CA ILE A 20 -0.91 32.62 -15.52
C ILE A 20 0.46 31.93 -15.56
N PRO A 21 1.26 31.97 -14.49
CA PRO A 21 2.53 31.26 -14.47
C PRO A 21 2.23 29.82 -14.87
N THR A 22 2.91 29.34 -15.91
CA THR A 22 2.77 27.96 -16.33
C THR A 22 3.06 27.10 -15.10
N PRO A 23 2.14 26.21 -14.68
CA PRO A 23 2.45 25.32 -13.58
C PRO A 23 3.77 24.63 -13.94
N SER A 24 4.71 24.60 -12.99
CA SER A 24 5.95 23.86 -13.12
C SER A 24 5.59 22.48 -13.68
N ARG A 25 6.06 22.18 -14.91
CA ARG A 25 5.73 20.96 -15.66
C ARG A 25 6.33 19.68 -15.04
N THR A 26 6.67 19.71 -13.76
CA THR A 26 7.11 18.58 -12.97
C THR A 26 5.87 17.94 -12.35
N ALA A 27 5.28 16.99 -13.08
CA ALA A 27 4.34 16.03 -12.49
C ALA A 27 5.12 14.74 -12.18
N PRO A 28 4.98 14.14 -10.99
CA PRO A 28 5.51 12.82 -10.73
C PRO A 28 4.77 11.83 -11.66
N LEU A 29 5.48 11.30 -12.65
CA LEU A 29 4.86 10.63 -13.78
C LEU A 29 4.54 9.15 -13.51
N SER A 30 5.15 8.52 -12.51
CA SER A 30 5.01 7.07 -12.31
C SER A 30 5.25 6.66 -10.86
N SER A 31 4.22 6.09 -10.23
CA SER A 31 4.37 5.22 -9.06
C SER A 31 4.19 3.78 -9.53
N ALA A 32 5.28 3.07 -9.75
CA ALA A 32 5.25 1.67 -10.14
C ALA A 32 5.43 0.79 -8.90
N ARG A 33 4.69 -0.32 -8.84
CA ARG A 33 4.73 -1.27 -7.72
C ARG A 33 5.29 -2.60 -8.21
N GLY A 34 6.15 -3.20 -7.40
CA GLY A 34 6.59 -4.58 -7.55
C GLY A 34 5.98 -5.47 -6.47
N THR A 35 6.41 -6.72 -6.43
CA THR A 35 6.13 -7.63 -5.31
C THR A 35 7.44 -8.00 -4.62
N SER A 36 7.37 -8.18 -3.30
CA SER A 36 8.39 -8.89 -2.53
C SER A 36 7.73 -10.19 -2.09
N TYR A 37 8.36 -11.31 -2.47
CA TYR A 37 7.82 -12.63 -2.17
C TYR A 37 8.05 -12.97 -0.70
N SER A 38 7.26 -13.90 -0.17
CA SER A 38 7.41 -14.36 1.20
C SER A 38 8.68 -15.18 1.40
N HIS A 39 9.39 -14.89 2.50
CA HIS A 39 10.59 -15.58 2.94
C HIS A 39 10.46 -15.95 4.42
N GLU A 40 11.03 -17.08 4.82
CA GLU A 40 11.04 -17.53 6.22
C GLU A 40 11.89 -16.62 7.12
N ASP A 41 12.95 -16.04 6.56
CA ASP A 41 13.85 -15.12 7.26
C ASP A 41 13.21 -13.75 7.54
N TYR A 42 12.02 -13.48 6.99
CA TYR A 42 11.31 -12.22 7.15
C TYR A 42 10.13 -12.40 8.09
N TYR A 43 10.20 -11.76 9.24
CA TYR A 43 9.19 -11.94 10.27
C TYR A 43 8.97 -10.68 11.10
N LEU A 44 7.84 -10.71 11.79
CA LEU A 44 7.42 -9.71 12.76
C LEU A 44 7.42 -10.36 14.13
N ASP A 45 8.00 -9.67 15.11
CA ASP A 45 8.00 -10.09 16.49
C ASP A 45 7.80 -8.91 17.43
N LEU A 46 7.66 -9.20 18.72
CA LEU A 46 7.43 -8.20 19.75
C LEU A 46 8.75 -7.86 20.45
N ASP A 47 9.00 -6.57 20.62
CA ASP A 47 10.21 -6.09 21.27
C ASP A 47 10.19 -6.41 22.78
N PRO A 48 11.23 -7.06 23.33
CA PRO A 48 11.24 -7.47 24.74
C PRO A 48 11.46 -6.30 25.71
N GLU A 49 12.00 -5.18 25.24
CA GLU A 49 12.42 -4.05 26.08
C GLU A 49 11.52 -2.83 25.87
N TYR A 50 11.26 -2.47 24.62
CA TYR A 50 10.52 -1.27 24.26
C TYR A 50 9.02 -1.51 24.21
N LYS A 51 8.27 -0.57 24.77
CA LYS A 51 6.81 -0.62 24.85
C LYS A 51 6.20 0.68 24.35
N ASP A 52 4.96 0.59 23.88
CA ASP A 52 4.13 1.76 23.60
C ASP A 52 3.64 2.44 24.90
N ASP A 53 2.96 3.57 24.74
CA ASP A 53 2.38 4.33 25.87
C ASP A 53 1.33 3.53 26.67
N ASN A 54 0.83 2.43 26.10
CA ASN A 54 -0.15 1.55 26.71
C ASN A 54 0.50 0.34 27.40
N GLY A 55 1.84 0.24 27.38
CA GLY A 55 2.60 -0.85 27.97
C GLY A 55 2.67 -2.12 27.12
N ASN A 56 2.19 -2.09 25.87
CA ASN A 56 2.34 -3.22 24.94
C ASN A 56 3.74 -3.22 24.33
N PRO A 57 4.37 -4.38 24.14
CA PRO A 57 5.60 -4.49 23.35
C PRO A 57 5.49 -3.83 21.98
N LEU A 58 6.52 -3.09 21.56
CA LEU A 58 6.57 -2.53 20.21
C LEU A 58 6.72 -3.63 19.16
N LEU A 59 6.22 -3.38 17.95
CA LEU A 59 6.44 -4.26 16.81
C LEU A 59 7.88 -4.11 16.32
N ARG A 60 8.60 -5.23 16.24
CA ARG A 60 9.91 -5.34 15.60
C ARG A 60 9.77 -6.03 14.24
N VAL A 61 10.47 -5.48 13.25
CA VAL A 61 10.42 -5.92 11.86
C VAL A 61 11.80 -6.43 11.46
N THR A 62 11.90 -7.73 11.16
CA THR A 62 13.10 -8.33 10.57
C THR A 62 12.90 -8.46 9.07
N PHE A 63 13.44 -7.49 8.32
CA PHE A 63 13.27 -7.42 6.86
C PHE A 63 14.39 -6.58 6.22
N ASP A 64 14.90 -7.03 5.08
CA ASP A 64 15.67 -6.20 4.13
C ASP A 64 15.36 -6.70 2.71
N TYR A 65 15.66 -5.90 1.69
CA TYR A 65 15.42 -6.30 0.30
C TYR A 65 16.43 -7.37 -0.14
N ASN A 66 15.96 -8.53 -0.59
CA ASN A 66 16.82 -9.55 -1.16
C ASN A 66 17.18 -9.25 -2.62
N GLU A 67 18.03 -10.08 -3.20
CA GLU A 67 18.50 -9.88 -4.57
C GLU A 67 17.36 -9.93 -5.61
N ASN A 68 16.32 -10.73 -5.40
CA ASN A 68 15.17 -10.74 -6.30
C ASN A 68 14.38 -9.42 -6.20
N ASP A 69 14.10 -8.93 -5.01
CA ASP A 69 13.44 -7.63 -4.78
C ASP A 69 14.21 -6.51 -5.47
N ARG A 70 15.54 -6.51 -5.30
CA ARG A 70 16.45 -5.52 -5.90
C ARG A 70 16.45 -5.58 -7.42
N ARG A 71 16.48 -6.79 -8.01
CA ARG A 71 16.39 -6.99 -9.47
C ARG A 71 15.04 -6.50 -10.02
N ALA A 72 13.94 -6.88 -9.37
CA ALA A 72 12.61 -6.47 -9.78
C ALA A 72 12.45 -4.94 -9.72
N ALA A 73 12.91 -4.31 -8.64
CA ALA A 73 12.84 -2.87 -8.49
C ALA A 73 13.71 -2.12 -9.52
N ARG A 74 14.93 -2.60 -9.80
CA ARG A 74 15.79 -2.04 -10.88
C ARG A 74 15.10 -2.13 -12.24
N PHE A 75 14.51 -3.27 -12.57
CA PHE A 75 13.79 -3.45 -13.83
C PHE A 75 12.61 -2.47 -13.95
N ILE A 76 11.83 -2.31 -12.88
CA ILE A 76 10.69 -1.39 -12.83
C ILE A 76 11.15 0.06 -13.01
N GLU A 77 12.24 0.45 -12.34
CA GLU A 77 12.86 1.77 -12.48
C GLU A 77 13.30 2.04 -13.93
N GLU A 78 14.05 1.13 -14.53
CA GLU A 78 14.52 1.23 -15.92
C GLU A 78 13.37 1.43 -16.90
N LYS A 79 12.30 0.63 -16.75
CA LYS A 79 11.10 0.74 -17.59
C LYS A 79 10.33 2.04 -17.36
N SER A 80 10.25 2.49 -16.12
CA SER A 80 9.59 3.77 -15.79
C SER A 80 10.35 4.95 -16.40
N VAL A 81 11.68 4.91 -16.39
CA VAL A 81 12.54 5.93 -17.02
C VAL A 81 12.40 5.90 -18.54
N GLU A 82 12.41 4.72 -19.15
CA GLU A 82 12.19 4.51 -20.59
C GLU A 82 10.86 5.11 -21.05
N LEU A 83 9.76 4.79 -20.34
CA LEU A 83 8.43 5.32 -20.61
C LEU A 83 8.36 6.84 -20.46
N GLY A 84 8.95 7.39 -19.39
CA GLY A 84 8.98 8.83 -19.20
C GLY A 84 9.67 9.57 -20.34
N LYS A 85 10.79 9.04 -20.84
CA LYS A 85 11.49 9.58 -22.02
C LYS A 85 10.62 9.48 -23.28
N ALA A 86 10.00 8.32 -23.52
CA ALA A 86 9.13 8.10 -24.68
C ALA A 86 7.89 9.03 -24.68
N MET A 87 7.39 9.41 -23.50
CA MET A 87 6.31 10.38 -23.32
C MET A 87 6.75 11.83 -23.54
N GLY A 88 8.04 12.09 -23.79
CA GLY A 88 8.57 13.44 -24.01
C GLY A 88 8.78 14.23 -22.72
N ALA A 89 8.96 13.57 -21.57
CA ALA A 89 9.26 14.25 -20.32
C ALA A 89 10.60 14.99 -20.40
N LYS A 90 10.62 16.24 -19.92
CA LYS A 90 11.84 17.08 -19.92
C LYS A 90 12.82 16.70 -18.82
N ILE A 91 12.31 16.18 -17.72
CA ILE A 91 13.08 15.71 -16.57
C ILE A 91 12.54 14.34 -16.22
N VAL A 92 13.42 13.35 -16.12
CA VAL A 92 13.10 11.99 -15.71
C VAL A 92 14.10 11.61 -14.63
N ILE A 93 13.58 11.30 -13.44
CA ILE A 93 14.37 10.86 -12.29
C ILE A 93 13.84 9.48 -11.91
N GLY A 94 14.70 8.46 -11.99
CA GLY A 94 14.40 7.14 -11.46
C GLY A 94 14.55 7.15 -9.94
N THR A 95 13.60 6.52 -9.25
CA THR A 95 13.70 6.27 -7.82
C THR A 95 13.41 4.81 -7.54
N ASN A 96 14.17 4.24 -6.62
CA ASN A 96 14.11 2.82 -6.31
C ASN A 96 14.35 2.59 -4.81
N SER A 97 13.27 2.25 -4.10
CA SER A 97 13.31 2.04 -2.66
C SER A 97 14.19 0.86 -2.25
N ALA A 98 14.40 -0.13 -3.14
CA ALA A 98 15.26 -1.28 -2.91
C ALA A 98 16.71 -1.04 -3.33
N SER A 99 17.10 0.19 -3.70
CA SER A 99 18.52 0.53 -3.94
C SER A 99 19.35 0.55 -2.65
N GLY A 100 18.71 0.86 -1.51
CA GLY A 100 19.33 0.88 -0.19
C GLY A 100 18.91 -0.31 0.69
N ARG A 101 19.16 -0.18 1.99
CA ARG A 101 18.56 -1.05 3.01
C ARG A 101 17.13 -0.63 3.27
N TYR A 102 16.28 -1.58 3.66
CA TYR A 102 14.96 -1.24 4.17
C TYR A 102 15.06 -0.26 5.36
N SER A 103 14.17 0.72 5.37
CA SER A 103 13.99 1.64 6.49
C SER A 103 12.49 1.96 6.58
N PRO A 104 11.90 1.88 7.78
CA PRO A 104 10.50 2.28 7.97
C PRO A 104 10.27 3.77 7.73
N TYR A 105 11.33 4.58 7.72
CA TYR A 105 11.27 6.02 7.44
C TYR A 105 11.31 6.35 5.94
N ASN A 106 11.66 5.38 5.10
CA ASN A 106 11.61 5.52 3.65
C ASN A 106 10.24 5.05 3.17
N LEU A 107 9.38 6.01 2.79
CA LEU A 107 8.06 5.74 2.21
C LEU A 107 8.20 4.99 0.87
N ALA A 108 8.18 3.66 0.92
CA ALA A 108 8.15 2.79 -0.25
C ALA A 108 6.70 2.38 -0.58
N SER A 109 5.97 1.86 0.41
CA SER A 109 4.55 1.54 0.32
C SER A 109 3.97 1.34 1.72
N ASP A 110 2.69 1.61 1.88
CA ASP A 110 1.93 1.32 3.11
C ASP A 110 1.29 -0.08 3.09
N HIS A 111 1.81 -1.01 2.28
CA HIS A 111 1.22 -2.35 2.08
C HIS A 111 2.04 -3.41 2.80
N THR A 112 1.87 -3.51 4.11
CA THR A 112 2.41 -4.62 4.90
C THR A 112 1.49 -5.84 4.75
N ILE A 113 2.05 -6.95 4.27
CA ILE A 113 1.33 -8.17 3.92
C ILE A 113 1.96 -9.36 4.64
N GLY A 114 1.14 -10.32 5.07
CA GLY A 114 1.60 -11.53 5.75
C GLY A 114 1.72 -11.41 7.27
N GLY A 115 2.29 -12.43 7.92
CA GLY A 115 2.43 -12.54 9.37
C GLY A 115 1.44 -13.50 10.03
N ALA A 116 0.18 -13.56 9.56
CA ALA A 116 -0.81 -14.54 10.00
C ALA A 116 -1.42 -15.26 8.78
N VAL A 117 -0.55 -15.85 7.96
CA VAL A 117 -0.91 -16.28 6.61
C VAL A 117 -1.95 -17.39 6.60
N MET A 118 -2.86 -17.33 5.62
CA MET A 118 -3.79 -18.40 5.31
C MET A 118 -3.15 -19.45 4.40
N GLY A 119 -3.60 -20.69 4.51
CA GLY A 119 -3.08 -21.81 3.74
C GLY A 119 -3.95 -23.05 3.84
N MET A 120 -3.45 -24.15 3.28
CA MET A 120 -4.14 -25.44 3.24
C MET A 120 -3.62 -26.46 4.26
N ASP A 121 -2.50 -26.16 4.93
CA ASP A 121 -1.84 -27.05 5.89
C ASP A 121 -1.50 -26.26 7.18
N PRO A 122 -2.01 -26.68 8.36
CA PRO A 122 -1.71 -26.03 9.64
C PRO A 122 -0.23 -26.01 10.01
N LYS A 123 0.62 -26.85 9.38
CA LYS A 123 2.07 -26.82 9.60
C LYS A 123 2.76 -25.65 8.90
N THR A 124 2.09 -25.01 7.95
CA THR A 124 2.68 -23.95 7.10
C THR A 124 1.86 -22.67 7.10
N SER A 125 0.72 -22.64 7.78
CA SER A 125 -0.15 -21.47 7.86
C SER A 125 -0.83 -21.36 9.21
N VAL A 126 -1.13 -20.13 9.62
CA VAL A 126 -1.85 -19.84 10.88
C VAL A 126 -3.36 -19.97 10.68
N LEU A 127 -3.82 -19.63 9.48
CA LEU A 127 -5.24 -19.63 9.13
C LEU A 127 -5.53 -20.65 8.03
N ASN A 128 -6.76 -21.17 8.01
CA ASN A 128 -7.28 -21.95 6.90
C ASN A 128 -7.88 -21.05 5.80
N ARG A 129 -8.45 -21.67 4.75
CA ARG A 129 -9.05 -20.96 3.61
C ARG A 129 -10.18 -19.97 3.94
N TYR A 130 -10.76 -20.04 5.14
CA TYR A 130 -11.80 -19.14 5.64
C TYR A 130 -11.24 -18.10 6.62
N GLN A 131 -9.92 -17.88 6.64
CA GLN A 131 -9.26 -16.98 7.57
C GLN A 131 -9.55 -17.32 9.05
N GLN A 132 -9.90 -18.59 9.32
CA GLN A 132 -10.13 -19.13 10.66
C GLN A 132 -8.81 -19.73 11.17
N CYS A 133 -8.48 -19.44 12.43
CA CYS A 133 -7.30 -20.00 13.09
C CYS A 133 -7.42 -21.52 13.20
N TRP A 134 -6.35 -22.25 12.87
CA TRP A 134 -6.31 -23.70 13.03
C TRP A 134 -6.43 -24.14 14.49
N ASP A 135 -5.78 -23.40 15.39
CA ASP A 135 -5.70 -23.75 16.82
C ASP A 135 -6.93 -23.32 17.63
N MET A 136 -7.72 -22.38 17.10
CA MET A 136 -8.88 -21.79 17.79
C MET A 136 -10.05 -21.60 16.83
N HIS A 137 -11.01 -22.52 16.84
CA HIS A 137 -12.12 -22.50 15.87
C HIS A 137 -13.03 -21.27 15.98
N ASN A 138 -13.01 -20.56 17.10
CA ASN A 138 -13.79 -19.33 17.33
C ASN A 138 -12.99 -18.04 17.04
N LEU A 139 -11.78 -18.15 16.50
CA LEU A 139 -10.93 -17.01 16.14
C LEU A 139 -10.80 -16.90 14.61
N PHE A 140 -11.07 -15.70 14.09
CA PHE A 140 -10.92 -15.36 12.68
C PHE A 140 -10.06 -14.10 12.55
N VAL A 141 -9.12 -14.10 11.61
CA VAL A 141 -8.17 -12.99 11.41
C VAL A 141 -8.27 -12.49 9.97
N LEU A 142 -8.89 -11.33 9.79
CA LEU A 142 -9.17 -10.76 8.48
C LEU A 142 -8.24 -9.57 8.24
N GLY A 143 -7.61 -9.53 7.06
CA GLY A 143 -6.72 -8.45 6.66
C GLY A 143 -5.61 -8.92 5.73
N ALA A 144 -4.76 -8.01 5.31
CA ALA A 144 -3.57 -8.32 4.51
C ALA A 144 -2.61 -9.29 5.21
N SER A 145 -2.67 -9.40 6.54
CA SER A 145 -1.87 -10.36 7.31
C SER A 145 -2.16 -11.82 6.93
N SER A 146 -3.37 -12.08 6.42
CA SER A 146 -3.79 -13.41 5.98
C SER A 146 -3.23 -13.81 4.61
N PHE A 147 -2.57 -12.91 3.87
CA PHE A 147 -2.15 -13.25 2.52
C PHE A 147 -0.79 -13.96 2.55
N PRO A 148 -0.68 -15.16 1.95
CA PRO A 148 0.60 -15.86 1.83
C PRO A 148 1.53 -15.20 0.82
N ASN A 149 1.04 -14.26 -0.01
CA ASN A 149 1.85 -13.49 -0.93
C ASN A 149 1.12 -12.23 -1.42
N ASN A 150 1.85 -11.23 -1.92
CA ASN A 150 1.28 -10.06 -2.58
C ASN A 150 1.32 -10.23 -4.11
N ALA A 151 0.21 -9.93 -4.79
CA ALA A 151 0.11 -9.94 -6.24
C ALA A 151 0.79 -8.73 -6.94
N GLY A 152 1.43 -7.83 -6.17
CA GLY A 152 2.04 -6.60 -6.70
C GLY A 152 1.04 -5.45 -6.90
N TYR A 153 -0.19 -5.59 -6.37
CA TYR A 153 -1.26 -4.60 -6.46
C TYR A 153 -1.76 -4.18 -5.07
N ASN A 154 -2.62 -3.16 -5.03
CA ASN A 154 -3.22 -2.70 -3.78
C ASN A 154 -4.11 -3.80 -3.17
N PRO A 155 -3.87 -4.21 -1.90
CA PRO A 155 -4.51 -5.39 -1.32
C PRO A 155 -5.96 -5.16 -0.92
N THR A 156 -6.41 -3.91 -0.77
CA THR A 156 -7.70 -3.56 -0.15
C THR A 156 -8.91 -4.23 -0.82
N GLY A 157 -8.91 -4.33 -2.16
CA GLY A 157 -9.98 -5.04 -2.89
C GLY A 157 -10.03 -6.52 -2.52
N THR A 158 -8.87 -7.19 -2.50
CA THR A 158 -8.75 -8.59 -2.10
C THR A 158 -9.09 -8.81 -0.63
N ILE A 159 -8.74 -7.87 0.25
CA ILE A 159 -9.15 -7.90 1.67
C ILE A 159 -10.67 -7.89 1.76
N GLY A 160 -11.34 -6.98 1.06
CA GLY A 160 -12.81 -6.91 1.03
C GLY A 160 -13.44 -8.21 0.52
N ALA A 161 -12.91 -8.78 -0.57
CA ALA A 161 -13.40 -10.03 -1.13
C ALA A 161 -13.26 -11.20 -0.15
N LEU A 162 -12.10 -11.35 0.51
CA LEU A 162 -11.87 -12.42 1.48
C LEU A 162 -12.68 -12.21 2.77
N SER A 163 -12.84 -10.97 3.22
CA SER A 163 -13.72 -10.66 4.35
C SER A 163 -15.16 -11.09 4.10
N LEU A 164 -15.69 -10.84 2.90
CA LEU A 164 -17.04 -11.29 2.51
C LEU A 164 -17.13 -12.81 2.40
N TRP A 165 -16.10 -13.46 1.85
CA TRP A 165 -15.99 -14.92 1.79
C TRP A 165 -16.04 -15.55 3.19
N THR A 166 -15.26 -15.01 4.11
CA THR A 166 -15.20 -15.45 5.51
C THR A 166 -16.52 -15.19 6.24
N ALA A 167 -17.10 -14.00 6.10
CA ALA A 167 -18.39 -13.66 6.71
C ALA A 167 -19.51 -14.60 6.23
N LYS A 168 -19.52 -14.94 4.94
CA LYS A 168 -20.46 -15.92 4.39
C LYS A 168 -20.31 -17.29 5.06
N ALA A 169 -19.09 -17.80 5.20
CA ALA A 169 -18.83 -19.07 5.87
C ALA A 169 -19.23 -19.03 7.35
N ILE A 170 -18.99 -17.91 8.05
CA ILE A 170 -19.42 -17.72 9.43
C ILE A 170 -20.95 -17.84 9.56
N ILE A 171 -21.69 -17.10 8.74
CA ILE A 171 -23.16 -17.04 8.80
C ILE A 171 -23.79 -18.38 8.36
N GLU A 172 -23.31 -18.95 7.26
CA GLU A 172 -23.97 -20.09 6.63
C GLU A 172 -23.58 -21.43 7.26
N GLN A 173 -22.40 -21.53 7.87
CA GLN A 173 -21.81 -22.77 8.36
C GLN A 173 -21.46 -22.70 9.85
N TYR A 174 -20.58 -21.77 10.26
CA TYR A 174 -20.03 -21.73 11.62
C TYR A 174 -21.10 -21.49 12.69
N VAL A 175 -21.96 -20.48 12.51
CA VAL A 175 -23.01 -20.15 13.49
C VAL A 175 -24.01 -21.29 13.67
N LYS A 176 -24.28 -22.06 12.60
CA LYS A 176 -25.19 -23.20 12.66
C LYS A 176 -24.57 -24.41 13.35
N ASN A 177 -23.25 -24.57 13.26
CA ASN A 177 -22.52 -25.66 13.89
C ASN A 177 -21.09 -25.20 14.24
N PRO A 178 -20.89 -24.58 15.43
CA PRO A 178 -19.60 -24.03 15.81
C PRO A 178 -18.52 -25.12 15.87
N GLY A 179 -17.41 -24.88 15.17
CA GLY A 179 -16.28 -25.78 15.11
C GLY A 179 -15.32 -25.43 13.97
N PRO A 180 -14.26 -26.23 13.75
CA PRO A 180 -13.37 -26.05 12.62
C PRO A 180 -14.14 -26.14 11.29
N LEU A 181 -14.01 -25.12 10.45
CA LEU A 181 -14.63 -25.08 9.11
C LEU A 181 -13.87 -25.95 8.09
N VAL A 182 -12.61 -26.29 8.41
CA VAL A 182 -11.78 -27.20 7.61
C VAL A 182 -11.30 -28.31 8.53
N LYS A 183 -11.42 -29.56 8.05
CA LYS A 183 -10.91 -30.75 8.74
C LYS A 183 -9.50 -31.05 8.23
N VAL A 184 -8.62 -31.44 9.15
CA VAL A 184 -7.23 -31.87 8.91
C VAL A 184 -7.17 -33.38 8.98
#